data_AF-A0A3E0GW29-F1
#
_entry.id   AF-A0A3E0GW29-F1
#
_cell.length_a   1.000
_cell.length_b   1.000
_cell.length_c   1.000
_cell.angle_alpha   90.00
_cell.angle_beta   90.00
_cell.angle_gamma   90.00
#
_symmetry.space_group_name_H-M   'P 1'
#
loop_
_entity.id
_entity.type
_entity.pdbx_description
1 polymer ?
#
loop_
_entity_poly.entity_id
_entity_poly.type
_entity_poly.pdbx_seq_one_letter_code
_entity_poly.pdbx_strand_id
1 'polypeptide(L)'
;MKTARLLVGLAAVAGSVLLAVPAYAATGQVDGNITVGGSSCSWTNATTSDVPPTTLTIDHTTVNPSCTGSITAGLTNDPTVTFDDTAGTASAPEVDVNGTELGITCSYKATNVSYARQGTTRNYTGGPFTATLTSGGPLCPGSETVSSASLTFH
;
A
#
# COMPACT_ATOMS: atom_id res chain seq x y z
N MET A 1 40.42 -23.13 -61.66
CA MET A 1 39.06 -23.69 -61.64
C MET A 1 38.74 -24.16 -60.22
N LYS A 2 37.53 -23.86 -59.72
CA LYS A 2 37.03 -24.12 -58.36
C LYS A 2 37.04 -25.61 -57.97
N THR A 3 37.35 -25.94 -56.72
CA THR A 3 36.42 -26.66 -55.81
C THR A 3 36.89 -26.62 -54.35
N ALA A 4 35.92 -26.44 -53.46
CA ALA A 4 36.01 -26.28 -52.01
C ALA A 4 36.22 -27.60 -51.25
N ARG A 5 36.76 -27.52 -50.02
CA ARG A 5 36.39 -28.44 -48.93
C ARG A 5 36.29 -27.69 -47.59
N LEU A 6 35.12 -27.89 -46.99
CA LEU A 6 34.53 -27.37 -45.77
C LEU A 6 35.02 -28.20 -44.57
N LEU A 7 35.33 -27.58 -43.42
CA LEU A 7 35.42 -28.20 -42.07
C LEU A 7 35.32 -27.04 -41.06
N VAL A 8 34.12 -26.71 -40.57
CA VAL A 8 33.49 -27.19 -39.32
C VAL A 8 34.37 -26.92 -38.09
N GLY A 9 33.99 -25.91 -37.30
CA GLY A 9 34.49 -25.64 -35.96
C GLY A 9 33.39 -24.99 -35.14
N LEU A 10 32.50 -25.81 -34.59
CA LEU A 10 31.53 -25.42 -33.56
C LEU A 10 32.28 -25.02 -32.29
N ALA A 11 32.10 -23.79 -31.84
CA ALA A 11 32.28 -23.41 -30.44
C ALA A 11 30.97 -22.79 -29.95
N ALA A 12 30.05 -23.66 -29.52
CA ALA A 12 28.85 -23.26 -28.82
C ALA A 12 29.25 -22.80 -27.40
N VAL A 13 29.29 -21.48 -27.19
CA VAL A 13 29.35 -20.93 -25.84
C VAL A 13 27.98 -21.13 -25.24
N ALA A 14 27.84 -22.14 -24.37
CA ALA A 14 26.66 -22.36 -23.57
C ALA A 14 26.54 -21.21 -22.56
N GLY A 15 25.92 -20.12 -22.97
CA GLY A 15 25.47 -19.07 -22.07
C GLY A 15 24.33 -19.63 -21.22
N SER A 16 24.62 -20.03 -20.00
CA SER A 16 23.60 -20.33 -18.99
C SER A 16 22.85 -19.04 -18.70
N VAL A 17 21.71 -18.84 -19.39
CA VAL A 17 20.74 -17.82 -19.01
C VAL A 17 20.10 -18.31 -17.72
N LEU A 18 20.65 -17.86 -16.59
CA LEU A 18 19.93 -17.89 -15.33
C LEU A 18 18.73 -16.95 -15.51
N LEU A 19 17.60 -17.50 -15.92
CA LEU A 19 16.32 -16.83 -15.78
C LEU A 19 16.17 -16.60 -14.27
N ALA A 20 16.33 -15.36 -13.84
CA ALA A 20 15.99 -14.93 -12.49
C ALA A 20 14.49 -15.24 -12.32
N VAL A 21 14.19 -16.38 -11.72
CA VAL A 21 12.85 -16.67 -11.24
C VAL A 21 12.56 -15.58 -10.22
N PRO A 22 11.51 -14.76 -10.38
CA PRO A 22 11.16 -13.80 -9.34
C PRO A 22 10.99 -14.61 -8.06
N ALA A 23 11.84 -14.32 -7.06
CA ALA A 23 11.61 -14.84 -5.72
C ALA A 23 10.18 -14.44 -5.36
N TYR A 24 9.34 -15.42 -5.04
CA TYR A 24 8.02 -15.14 -4.51
C TYR A 24 8.21 -14.18 -3.33
N ALA A 25 7.81 -12.92 -3.49
CA ALA A 25 7.90 -11.95 -2.43
C ALA A 25 7.11 -12.50 -1.24
N ALA A 26 7.70 -12.49 -0.05
CA ALA A 26 7.05 -13.04 1.13
C ALA A 26 5.86 -12.13 1.45
N THR A 27 4.64 -12.57 1.13
CA THR A 27 3.44 -11.80 1.44
C THR A 27 3.34 -11.60 2.95
N GLY A 28 3.26 -10.34 3.38
CA GLY A 28 3.08 -9.97 4.78
C GLY A 28 1.62 -9.67 5.10
N GLN A 29 1.39 -9.27 6.35
CA GLN A 29 0.07 -8.84 6.81
C GLN A 29 0.16 -7.49 7.51
N VAL A 30 -0.92 -6.71 7.40
CA VAL A 30 -1.06 -5.43 8.09
C VAL A 30 -2.44 -5.27 8.70
N ASP A 31 -2.46 -4.88 9.97
CA ASP A 31 -3.65 -4.39 10.64
C ASP A 31 -3.65 -2.87 10.59
N GLY A 32 -4.83 -2.26 10.57
CA GLY A 32 -4.93 -0.81 10.59
C GLY A 32 -6.16 -0.28 11.30
N ASN A 33 -6.05 0.98 11.70
CA ASN A 33 -7.12 1.74 12.30
C ASN A 33 -7.01 3.20 11.87
N ILE A 34 -8.13 3.83 11.55
CA ILE A 34 -8.23 5.26 11.25
C ILE A 34 -9.37 5.88 12.04
N THR A 35 -9.27 7.17 12.36
CA THR A 35 -10.35 7.94 12.96
C THR A 35 -10.60 9.19 12.15
N VAL A 36 -11.84 9.35 11.66
CA VAL A 36 -12.30 10.43 10.79
C VAL A 36 -13.69 10.86 11.23
N GLY A 37 -13.93 12.17 11.35
CA GLY A 37 -15.26 12.69 11.74
C GLY A 37 -15.82 12.14 13.05
N GLY A 38 -14.95 11.71 13.99
CA GLY A 38 -15.36 11.07 15.25
C GLY A 38 -15.74 9.60 15.14
N SER A 39 -15.68 9.00 13.96
CA SER A 39 -15.86 7.56 13.73
C SER A 39 -14.51 6.88 13.57
N SER A 40 -14.37 5.67 14.12
CA SER A 40 -13.17 4.85 13.97
C SER A 40 -13.45 3.66 13.05
N CYS A 41 -12.53 3.40 12.12
CA CYS A 41 -12.59 2.26 11.21
C CYS A 41 -11.34 1.41 11.38
N SER A 42 -11.51 0.13 11.62
CA SER A 42 -10.40 -0.81 11.83
C SER A 42 -10.51 -2.04 10.93
N TRP A 43 -9.38 -2.56 10.48
CA TRP A 43 -9.27 -3.82 9.76
C TRP A 43 -8.08 -4.62 10.27
N THR A 44 -8.08 -5.91 9.96
CA THR A 44 -7.00 -6.83 10.35
C THR A 44 -6.61 -7.71 9.18
N ASN A 45 -5.36 -8.16 9.15
CA ASN A 45 -4.82 -9.14 8.22
C ASN A 45 -4.99 -8.77 6.73
N ALA A 46 -4.87 -7.48 6.39
CA ALA A 46 -4.77 -7.09 4.99
C ALA A 46 -3.43 -7.56 4.42
N THR A 47 -3.43 -8.03 3.18
CA THR A 47 -2.25 -8.60 2.52
C THR A 47 -1.30 -7.48 2.09
N THR A 48 0.00 -7.69 2.32
CA THR A 48 1.05 -6.85 1.76
C THR A 48 1.89 -7.61 0.74
N SER A 49 2.44 -6.91 -0.24
CA SER A 49 3.29 -7.53 -1.28
C SER A 49 4.62 -8.08 -0.75
N ASP A 50 5.09 -7.57 0.38
CA ASP A 50 6.34 -7.94 1.05
C ASP A 50 6.21 -7.67 2.57
N VAL A 51 7.27 -7.84 3.34
CA VAL A 51 7.36 -7.49 4.77
C VAL A 51 8.34 -6.32 5.01
N PRO A 52 8.10 -5.46 6.01
CA PRO A 52 9.05 -4.40 6.35
C PRO A 52 10.42 -4.96 6.79
N PRO A 53 11.54 -4.26 6.47
CA PRO A 53 11.61 -2.87 6.02
C PRO A 53 11.58 -2.68 4.51
N THR A 54 11.34 -3.74 3.72
CA THR A 54 11.23 -3.62 2.27
C THR A 54 10.01 -2.77 1.92
N THR A 55 10.15 -1.90 0.90
CA THR A 55 9.00 -1.18 0.33
C THR A 55 7.96 -2.19 -0.14
N LEU A 56 6.70 -1.98 0.24
CA LEU A 56 5.60 -2.88 -0.06
C LEU A 56 4.37 -2.11 -0.54
N THR A 57 3.41 -2.81 -1.13
CA THR A 57 2.06 -2.32 -1.33
C THR A 57 1.10 -3.03 -0.39
N ILE A 58 0.03 -2.34 0.04
CA ILE A 58 -1.10 -2.95 0.74
C ILE A 58 -2.18 -3.24 -0.29
N ASP A 59 -2.62 -4.49 -0.40
CA ASP A 59 -3.70 -4.89 -1.32
C ASP A 59 -5.04 -4.37 -0.80
N HIS A 60 -5.60 -3.36 -1.47
CA HIS A 60 -6.83 -2.70 -1.04
C HIS A 60 -8.03 -3.64 -1.03
N THR A 61 -8.04 -4.69 -1.85
CA THR A 61 -9.16 -5.64 -1.94
C THR A 61 -9.28 -6.52 -0.69
N THR A 62 -8.18 -6.62 0.07
CA THR A 62 -8.13 -7.37 1.33
C THR A 62 -8.39 -6.49 2.56
N VAL A 63 -8.41 -5.16 2.37
CA VAL A 63 -8.73 -4.22 3.42
C VAL A 63 -10.24 -4.14 3.55
N ASN A 64 -10.76 -4.70 4.65
CA ASN A 64 -12.18 -4.75 4.96
C ASN A 64 -12.46 -4.01 6.28
N PRO A 65 -12.54 -2.66 6.26
CA PRO A 65 -12.71 -1.88 7.48
C PRO A 65 -14.10 -2.09 8.10
N SER A 66 -14.13 -2.35 9.40
CA SER A 66 -15.32 -2.23 10.23
C SER A 66 -15.29 -0.86 10.90
N CYS A 67 -16.29 -0.04 10.62
CA CYS A 67 -16.41 1.32 11.16
C CYS A 67 -17.46 1.39 12.27
N THR A 68 -17.21 2.22 13.27
CA THR A 68 -18.24 2.63 14.23
C THR A 68 -19.19 3.64 13.58
N GLY A 69 -20.48 3.58 13.91
CA GLY A 69 -21.47 4.54 13.40
C GLY A 69 -22.12 4.12 12.08
N SER A 70 -22.53 5.11 11.28
CA SER A 70 -23.24 4.94 9.99
C SER A 70 -22.33 4.97 8.77
N ILE A 71 -21.02 5.07 8.96
CA ILE A 71 -20.05 5.24 7.88
C ILE A 71 -19.55 3.85 7.46
N THR A 72 -19.41 3.64 6.16
CA THR A 72 -18.59 2.55 5.59
C THR A 72 -17.41 3.17 4.86
N ALA A 73 -16.23 2.59 5.01
CA ALA A 73 -15.03 3.09 4.35
C ALA A 73 -14.29 1.96 3.62
N GLY A 74 -13.55 2.32 2.58
CA GLY A 74 -12.70 1.42 1.82
C GLY A 74 -11.49 2.15 1.24
N LEU A 75 -10.43 1.39 0.97
CA LEU A 75 -9.33 1.84 0.12
C LEU A 75 -9.69 1.59 -1.34
N THR A 76 -9.28 2.49 -2.23
CA THR A 76 -9.56 2.39 -3.67
C THR A 76 -8.31 2.29 -4.54
N ASN A 77 -7.13 2.45 -3.95
CA ASN A 77 -5.84 2.16 -4.57
C ASN A 77 -5.03 1.21 -3.67
N ASP A 78 -3.98 0.58 -4.21
CA ASP A 78 -3.00 -0.18 -3.44
C ASP A 78 -1.88 0.77 -2.95
N PRO A 79 -1.91 1.27 -1.70
CA PRO A 79 -0.95 2.27 -1.27
C PRO A 79 0.45 1.64 -1.17
N THR A 80 1.44 2.36 -1.70
CA THR A 80 2.86 1.98 -1.54
C THR A 80 3.40 2.55 -0.24
N VAL A 81 3.95 1.70 0.61
CA VAL A 81 4.55 2.07 1.90
C VAL A 81 6.06 1.90 1.81
N THR A 82 6.79 2.97 2.11
CA THR A 82 8.25 2.97 2.27
C THR A 82 8.60 3.09 3.75
N PHE A 83 9.69 2.44 4.16
CA PHE A 83 10.17 2.47 5.55
C PHE A 83 11.55 3.12 5.64
N ASP A 84 11.73 3.97 6.65
CA ASP A 84 13.03 4.42 7.13
C ASP A 84 13.20 3.91 8.56
N ASP A 85 13.94 2.81 8.70
CA ASP A 85 14.20 2.19 9.99
C ASP A 85 15.16 3.00 10.87
N THR A 86 15.94 3.90 10.27
CA THR A 86 16.86 4.78 11.02
C THR A 86 16.09 5.92 11.65
N ALA A 87 15.18 6.54 10.89
CA ALA A 87 14.28 7.57 11.39
C ALA A 87 13.10 6.99 12.19
N GLY A 88 12.82 5.69 12.05
CA GLY A 88 11.66 5.05 12.64
C GLY A 88 10.36 5.55 12.02
N THR A 89 10.30 5.70 10.70
CA THR A 89 9.12 6.20 9.99
C THR A 89 8.65 5.27 8.89
N ALA A 90 7.36 5.29 8.61
CA ALA A 90 6.77 4.72 7.39
C ALA A 90 6.02 5.82 6.65
N SER A 91 6.07 5.84 5.33
CA SER A 91 5.38 6.85 4.53
C SER A 91 4.68 6.25 3.32
N ALA A 92 3.55 6.83 2.94
CA ALA A 92 2.89 6.55 1.68
C ALA A 92 2.65 7.87 0.93
N PRO A 93 3.05 7.96 -0.36
CA PRO A 93 2.90 9.19 -1.13
C PRO A 93 1.44 9.51 -1.42
N GLU A 94 0.59 8.49 -1.56
CA GLU A 94 -0.81 8.62 -1.92
C GLU A 94 -1.63 7.48 -1.31
N VAL A 95 -2.78 7.84 -0.72
CA VAL A 95 -3.79 6.92 -0.20
C VAL A 95 -5.15 7.42 -0.65
N ASP A 96 -5.83 6.62 -1.47
CA ASP A 96 -7.16 6.92 -1.98
C ASP A 96 -8.19 6.09 -1.22
N VAL A 97 -9.21 6.78 -0.70
CA VAL A 97 -10.27 6.18 0.10
C VAL A 97 -11.63 6.56 -0.44
N ASN A 98 -12.61 5.72 -0.17
CA ASN A 98 -14.01 6.10 -0.24
C ASN A 98 -14.64 6.03 1.15
N GLY A 99 -15.62 6.90 1.37
CA GLY A 99 -16.50 6.88 2.52
C GLY A 99 -17.92 6.93 2.02
N THR A 100 -18.82 6.13 2.60
CA THR A 100 -20.25 6.22 2.36
C THR A 100 -20.96 6.48 3.67
N GLU A 101 -21.80 7.51 3.68
CA GLU A 101 -22.65 7.85 4.82
C GLU A 101 -24.05 8.20 4.29
N LEU A 102 -25.10 7.65 4.91
CA LEU A 102 -26.50 7.85 4.49
C LEU A 102 -26.75 7.54 3.00
N GLY A 103 -25.98 6.60 2.42
CA GLY A 103 -26.08 6.21 1.01
C GLY A 103 -25.37 7.16 0.03
N ILE A 104 -24.67 8.18 0.52
CA ILE A 104 -23.86 9.10 -0.29
C ILE A 104 -22.41 8.64 -0.22
N THR A 105 -21.83 8.27 -1.35
CA THR A 105 -20.41 7.90 -1.46
C THR A 105 -19.58 9.09 -1.91
N CYS A 106 -18.49 9.34 -1.18
CA CYS A 106 -17.51 10.37 -1.46
C CYS A 106 -16.12 9.72 -1.53
N SER A 107 -15.31 10.11 -2.52
CA SER A 107 -13.95 9.63 -2.71
C SER A 107 -12.96 10.73 -2.34
N TYR A 108 -11.94 10.38 -1.57
CA TYR A 108 -10.93 11.30 -1.07
C TYR A 108 -9.54 10.76 -1.34
N LYS A 109 -8.57 11.67 -1.38
CA LYS A 109 -7.15 11.37 -1.47
C LYS A 109 -6.37 12.06 -0.37
N ALA A 110 -5.58 11.30 0.38
CA ALA A 110 -4.54 11.83 1.27
C ALA A 110 -3.17 11.65 0.58
N THR A 111 -2.34 12.69 0.62
CA THR A 111 -0.98 12.65 0.04
C THR A 111 0.08 12.86 1.10
N ASN A 112 1.27 12.32 0.86
CA ASN A 112 2.44 12.46 1.73
C ASN A 112 2.15 12.06 3.19
N VAL A 113 1.40 10.97 3.39
CA VAL A 113 1.10 10.49 4.73
C VAL A 113 2.37 9.88 5.34
N SER A 114 2.64 10.22 6.59
CA SER A 114 3.82 9.76 7.32
C SER A 114 3.40 9.31 8.71
N TYR A 115 3.96 8.18 9.12
CA TYR A 115 3.69 7.50 10.38
C TYR A 115 4.99 7.31 11.14
N ALA A 116 4.95 7.53 12.45
CA ALA A 116 6.06 7.29 13.35
C ALA A 116 5.94 5.91 14.00
N ARG A 117 7.06 5.18 14.03
CA ARG A 117 7.17 3.87 14.67
C ARG A 117 7.04 4.00 16.18
N GLN A 118 6.26 3.10 16.77
CA GLN A 118 6.04 3.03 18.21
C GLN A 118 6.98 2.01 18.85
N GLY A 119 7.96 2.53 19.58
CA GLY A 119 9.01 1.72 20.22
C GLY A 119 9.84 0.95 19.19
N THR A 120 10.09 -0.34 19.45
CA THR A 120 10.88 -1.22 18.57
C THR A 120 10.02 -2.12 17.68
N THR A 121 8.69 -2.05 17.84
CA THR A 121 7.73 -2.89 17.10
C THR A 121 7.47 -2.36 15.70
N ARG A 122 6.82 -3.14 14.83
CA ARG A 122 6.35 -2.71 13.49
C ARG A 122 4.97 -2.02 13.55
N ASN A 123 4.67 -1.39 14.67
CA ASN A 123 3.49 -0.53 14.82
C ASN A 123 3.87 0.92 14.50
N TYR A 124 3.08 1.57 13.66
CA TYR A 124 3.28 2.93 13.19
C TYR A 124 2.00 3.73 13.41
N THR A 125 2.13 4.96 13.92
CA THR A 125 0.99 5.86 14.17
C THR A 125 1.25 7.20 13.50
N GLY A 126 0.20 7.82 12.98
CA GLY A 126 0.28 9.13 12.34
C GLY A 126 -1.02 9.90 12.47
N GLY A 127 -1.07 11.03 11.78
CA GLY A 127 -2.14 12.00 11.83
C GLY A 127 -1.78 13.26 12.64
N PRO A 128 -2.55 14.35 12.48
CA PRO A 128 -3.69 14.45 11.58
C PRO A 128 -3.28 14.52 10.11
N PHE A 129 -4.06 13.91 9.21
CA PHE A 129 -3.89 13.99 7.76
C PHE A 129 -5.11 14.65 7.11
N THR A 130 -4.87 15.40 6.05
CA THR A 130 -5.94 15.98 5.23
C THR A 130 -6.18 15.12 4.00
N ALA A 131 -7.41 14.63 3.85
CA ALA A 131 -7.86 13.93 2.66
C ALA A 131 -8.71 14.89 1.82
N THR A 132 -8.33 15.15 0.57
CA THR A 132 -9.03 16.08 -0.32
C THR A 132 -10.04 15.33 -1.19
N LEU A 133 -11.23 15.89 -1.39
CA LEU A 133 -12.25 15.29 -2.24
C LEU A 133 -11.74 15.14 -3.68
N THR A 134 -11.83 13.94 -4.22
CA THR A 134 -11.48 13.64 -5.62
C THR A 134 -12.71 13.40 -6.49
N SER A 135 -13.77 12.83 -5.91
CA SER A 135 -15.04 12.58 -6.60
C SER A 135 -16.18 12.50 -5.60
N GLY A 136 -17.36 13.01 -5.95
CA GLY A 136 -18.53 13.00 -5.07
C GLY A 136 -19.61 14.00 -5.48
N GLY A 137 -20.77 13.92 -4.83
CA GLY A 137 -21.85 14.88 -5.00
C GLY A 137 -21.63 16.18 -4.23
N PRO A 138 -22.51 17.18 -4.40
CA PRO A 138 -22.42 18.49 -3.71
C PRO A 138 -22.58 18.39 -2.18
N LEU A 139 -23.02 17.24 -1.67
CA LEU A 139 -23.15 16.96 -0.24
C LEU A 139 -21.85 16.42 0.38
N CYS A 140 -20.84 16.08 -0.45
CA CYS A 140 -19.54 15.65 0.02
C CYS A 140 -18.72 16.86 0.47
N PRO A 141 -18.17 16.86 1.69
CA PRO A 141 -17.19 17.86 2.12
C PRO A 141 -16.01 17.91 1.16
N GLY A 142 -15.49 19.11 0.88
CA GLY A 142 -14.35 19.30 -0.03
C GLY A 142 -13.03 18.71 0.50
N SER A 143 -12.96 18.46 1.81
CA SER A 143 -11.86 17.77 2.47
C SER A 143 -12.32 17.17 3.79
N GLU A 144 -11.67 16.09 4.21
CA GLU A 144 -11.84 15.44 5.49
C GLU A 144 -10.53 15.41 6.28
N THR A 145 -10.63 15.40 7.60
CA THR A 145 -9.47 15.26 8.49
C THR A 145 -9.45 13.87 9.12
N VAL A 146 -8.42 13.10 8.79
CA VAL A 146 -8.09 11.85 9.49
C VAL A 146 -7.34 12.26 10.76
N SER A 147 -8.03 12.26 11.90
CA SER A 147 -7.48 12.75 13.17
C SER A 147 -6.32 11.88 13.67
N SER A 148 -6.41 10.57 13.45
CA SER A 148 -5.37 9.62 13.80
C SER A 148 -5.45 8.40 12.90
N ALA A 149 -4.30 7.79 12.61
CA ALA A 149 -4.20 6.53 11.90
C ALA A 149 -3.08 5.67 12.47
N SER A 150 -3.23 4.34 12.39
CA SER A 150 -2.20 3.39 12.79
C SER A 150 -2.14 2.20 11.85
N LEU A 151 -0.93 1.68 11.65
CA LEU A 151 -0.63 0.49 10.86
C LEU A 151 0.29 -0.42 11.67
N THR A 152 -0.09 -1.68 11.86
CA THR A 152 0.77 -2.70 12.50
C THR A 152 1.07 -3.79 11.48
N PHE A 153 2.33 -3.89 11.09
CA PHE A 153 2.80 -4.92 10.16
C PHE A 153 3.30 -6.16 10.91
N HIS A 154 3.01 -7.34 10.36
CA HIS A 154 3.33 -8.65 10.94
C HIS A 154 4.23 -9.48 10.02
#